data_AF-A0A7J6U505-F1
#
_entry.id   AF-A0A7J6U505-F1
#
_cell.length_a   1.000
_cell.length_b   1.000
_cell.length_c   1.000
_cell.angle_alpha   90.00
_cell.angle_beta   90.00
_cell.angle_gamma   90.00
#
_symmetry.space_group_name_H-M   'P 1'
#
loop_
_entity.id
_entity.type
_entity.pdbx_description
1 polymer ?
#
loop_
_entity_poly.entity_id
_entity_poly.type
_entity_poly.pdbx_seq_one_letter_code
_entity_poly.pdbx_strand_id
1 'polypeptide(L)'
;MKICTTAVLGLYRATLDDAASPPRDDGGLRGVSEELRKLRVHEFGAGPILGGICDNTVIQLYGYLPGKGDTELFYWFFESREDPRNSPTVIHLRGGPGASGLTSAFSGDGGPCIVNDFGNSSSINEYSWNNVANIMYIDQPAGVGFSKGRIPKFSEEAAESTYLVIDQFFRLRPEYNTRIFLAGGSYAGHFIPPLAAKLKQRGSVVRPEGILLGNPNVAPEI
;
A
#
# COMPACT_ATOMS: atom_id res chain seq x y z
N MET A 1 57.96 15.67 9.38
CA MET A 1 56.87 14.69 9.58
C MET A 1 55.80 15.38 10.42
N LYS A 2 54.73 15.84 9.79
CA LYS A 2 53.59 16.54 10.40
C LYS A 2 52.34 15.74 10.06
N ILE A 3 51.49 15.47 11.05
CA ILE A 3 50.07 15.19 10.84
C ILE A 3 49.31 16.03 11.87
N CYS A 4 48.43 16.90 11.37
CA CYS A 4 47.28 17.38 12.10
C CYS A 4 46.16 17.53 11.06
N THR A 5 45.02 16.90 11.33
CA THR A 5 43.90 16.71 10.40
C THR A 5 42.81 17.72 10.72
N THR A 6 42.35 18.47 9.72
CA THR A 6 41.14 19.30 9.77
C THR A 6 40.22 18.94 8.61
N ALA A 7 38.92 18.96 8.89
CA ALA A 7 37.77 18.58 8.09
C ALA A 7 37.67 19.20 6.68
N VAL A 8 36.95 18.51 5.78
CA VAL A 8 36.41 19.08 4.54
C VAL A 8 34.96 18.62 4.34
N LEU A 9 34.07 19.61 4.31
CA LEU A 9 32.73 19.58 3.70
C LEU A 9 32.86 20.03 2.23
N GLY A 10 32.07 19.45 1.31
CA GLY A 10 31.88 19.96 -0.05
C GLY A 10 31.39 18.89 -1.03
N LEU A 11 30.09 18.85 -1.32
CA LEU A 11 29.47 19.33 -2.57
C LEU A 11 29.71 18.42 -3.78
N TYR A 12 28.70 17.60 -4.13
CA TYR A 12 28.55 17.04 -5.47
C TYR A 12 27.44 17.77 -6.23
N ARG A 13 27.83 18.28 -7.41
CA ARG A 13 27.03 18.98 -8.41
C ARG A 13 27.18 18.17 -9.71
N ALA A 14 26.08 17.80 -10.35
CA ALA A 14 26.04 17.28 -11.73
C ALA A 14 24.68 17.67 -12.32
N THR A 15 24.59 18.82 -13.01
CA THR A 15 24.64 19.02 -14.48
C THR A 15 23.40 18.50 -15.22
N LEU A 16 22.57 19.46 -15.62
CA LEU A 16 21.47 19.35 -16.59
C LEU A 16 21.99 19.74 -17.99
N ASP A 17 21.35 19.12 -18.98
CA ASP A 17 21.09 19.56 -20.37
C ASP A 17 21.66 18.69 -21.50
N ASP A 18 20.75 17.95 -22.16
CA ASP A 18 20.37 18.08 -23.58
C ASP A 18 19.99 16.74 -24.26
N ALA A 19 18.69 16.56 -24.50
CA ALA A 19 18.13 16.03 -25.76
C ALA A 19 16.60 16.11 -25.72
N ALA A 20 16.06 17.14 -26.39
CA ALA A 20 14.63 17.34 -26.59
C ALA A 20 14.02 16.22 -27.45
N SER A 21 13.09 15.46 -26.85
CA SER A 21 12.05 14.70 -27.58
C SER A 21 10.76 15.52 -27.54
N PRO A 22 9.89 15.45 -28.58
CA PRO A 22 8.64 16.22 -28.57
C PRO A 22 7.78 15.84 -27.35
N PRO A 23 7.06 16.79 -26.75
CA PRO A 23 6.27 16.53 -25.56
C PRO A 23 5.16 15.54 -25.91
N ARG A 24 5.19 14.37 -25.26
CA ARG A 24 4.00 13.51 -25.17
C ARG A 24 3.02 14.24 -24.27
N ASP A 25 1.79 14.39 -24.76
CA ASP A 25 0.66 14.85 -23.94
C ASP A 25 0.53 13.92 -22.72
N ASP A 26 0.97 14.41 -21.56
CA ASP A 26 1.13 13.66 -20.32
C ASP A 26 -0.07 13.82 -19.38
N GLY A 27 -1.21 14.29 -19.90
CA GLY A 27 -2.51 14.15 -19.23
C GLY A 27 -2.54 14.64 -17.78
N GLY A 28 -1.84 15.73 -17.47
CA GLY A 28 -1.87 16.36 -16.14
C GLY A 28 -0.88 15.83 -15.10
N LEU A 29 0.07 14.96 -15.46
CA LEU A 29 0.97 14.32 -14.49
C LEU A 29 2.13 15.19 -13.97
N ARG A 30 2.45 16.34 -14.61
CA ARG A 30 3.56 17.22 -14.16
C ARG A 30 3.33 17.87 -12.80
N GLY A 31 2.09 18.07 -12.38
CA GLY A 31 1.76 18.62 -11.06
C GLY A 31 1.75 17.59 -9.93
N VAL A 32 1.70 16.30 -10.27
CA VAL A 32 1.47 15.22 -9.30
C VAL A 32 2.73 14.94 -8.47
N SER A 33 3.95 15.09 -9.02
CA SER A 33 5.19 14.70 -8.31
C SER A 33 5.49 15.52 -7.03
N GLU A 34 5.15 16.81 -7.00
CA GLU A 34 5.40 17.68 -5.84
C GLU A 34 4.29 17.56 -4.78
N GLU A 35 3.05 17.33 -5.21
CA GLU A 35 1.91 16.97 -4.34
C GLU A 35 2.12 15.59 -3.70
N LEU A 36 2.64 14.61 -4.46
CA LEU A 36 2.99 13.28 -3.97
C LEU A 36 4.06 13.32 -2.88
N ARG A 37 5.05 14.22 -2.95
CA ARG A 37 6.05 14.41 -1.87
C ARG A 37 5.45 14.94 -0.56
N LYS A 38 4.28 15.60 -0.61
CA LYS A 38 3.57 16.08 0.59
C LYS A 38 2.68 15.00 1.22
N LEU A 39 2.50 13.86 0.56
CA LEU A 39 1.73 12.77 1.12
C LEU A 39 2.47 12.17 2.31
N ARG A 40 1.76 12.13 3.44
CA ARG A 40 2.27 11.67 4.73
C ARG A 40 2.38 10.15 4.73
N VAL A 41 3.47 9.63 4.16
CA VAL A 41 3.91 8.26 4.41
C VAL A 41 4.69 8.28 5.72
N HIS A 42 4.09 7.73 6.76
CA HIS A 42 4.74 7.52 8.04
C HIS A 42 5.39 6.13 8.04
N GLU A 43 6.62 6.06 8.53
CA GLU A 43 7.40 4.84 8.61
C GLU A 43 7.62 4.46 10.08
N PHE A 44 7.36 3.19 10.41
CA PHE A 44 7.96 2.55 11.58
C PHE A 44 9.13 1.71 11.09
N GLY A 45 10.34 2.04 11.55
CA GLY A 45 11.55 1.26 11.26
C GLY A 45 11.69 0.05 12.18
N ALA A 46 12.38 -0.98 11.72
CA ALA A 46 12.83 -2.09 12.55
C ALA A 46 13.90 -1.60 13.54
N GLY A 47 13.63 -1.66 14.85
CA GLY A 47 14.61 -1.30 15.88
C GLY A 47 14.09 -1.45 17.30
N PRO A 48 14.99 -1.64 18.30
CA PRO A 48 14.62 -1.89 19.70
C PRO A 48 13.91 -0.71 20.40
N ILE A 49 13.86 0.47 19.77
CA ILE A 49 13.33 1.72 20.36
C ILE A 49 12.08 2.23 19.61
N LEU A 50 11.77 1.71 18.43
CA LEU A 50 10.51 1.98 17.73
C LEU A 50 9.62 0.76 17.87
N GLY A 51 8.84 0.74 18.95
CA GLY A 51 7.82 -0.26 19.21
C GLY A 51 6.78 -0.27 18.10
N GLY A 52 6.98 -1.12 17.09
CA GLY A 52 5.93 -1.46 16.14
C GLY A 52 4.74 -2.07 16.87
N ILE A 53 3.53 -1.64 16.50
CA ILE A 53 2.27 -2.13 17.10
C ILE A 53 2.00 -3.58 16.68
N CYS A 54 2.54 -4.01 15.53
CA CYS A 54 2.31 -5.30 14.91
C CYS A 54 3.55 -5.70 14.10
N ASP A 55 4.19 -6.85 14.37
CA ASP A 55 5.42 -7.29 13.70
C ASP A 55 6.54 -6.22 13.66
N ASN A 56 7.18 -6.01 14.81
CA ASN A 56 8.28 -5.06 14.96
C ASN A 56 9.61 -5.52 14.32
N THR A 57 9.60 -6.62 13.56
CA THR A 57 10.80 -7.17 12.89
C THR A 57 10.97 -6.66 11.46
N VAL A 58 9.93 -6.06 10.88
CA VAL A 58 9.91 -5.56 9.49
C VAL A 58 9.64 -4.06 9.45
N ILE A 59 10.00 -3.41 8.33
CA ILE A 59 9.59 -2.02 8.07
C ILE A 59 8.09 -2.00 7.80
N GLN A 60 7.42 -0.99 8.38
CA GLN A 60 5.99 -0.78 8.20
C GLN A 60 5.75 0.64 7.71
N LEU A 61 4.92 0.78 6.69
CA LEU A 61 4.57 2.06 6.10
C LEU A 61 3.08 2.24 6.21
N TYR A 62 2.64 3.39 6.68
CA TYR A 62 1.22 3.68 6.81
C TYR A 62 0.96 5.15 6.55
N GLY A 63 -0.28 5.46 6.25
CA GLY A 63 -0.67 6.83 6.00
C GLY A 63 -1.89 6.91 5.12
N TYR A 64 -2.06 8.08 4.54
CA TYR A 64 -3.20 8.42 3.71
C TYR A 64 -2.73 8.71 2.29
N LEU A 65 -3.44 8.15 1.32
CA LEU A 65 -3.27 8.48 -0.09
C LEU A 65 -4.61 8.94 -0.69
N PRO A 66 -4.60 9.94 -1.57
CA PRO A 66 -5.80 10.50 -2.16
C PRO A 66 -6.43 9.54 -3.17
N GLY A 67 -7.71 9.27 -2.97
CA GLY A 67 -8.55 8.54 -3.91
C GLY A 67 -9.26 9.47 -4.89
N LYS A 68 -10.41 9.04 -5.40
CA LYS A 68 -11.26 9.85 -6.29
C LYS A 68 -11.95 10.97 -5.51
N GLY A 69 -11.99 12.17 -6.06
CA GLY A 69 -12.71 13.30 -5.47
C GLY A 69 -12.07 13.77 -4.17
N ASP A 70 -12.87 13.86 -3.10
CA ASP A 70 -12.46 14.29 -1.76
C ASP A 70 -12.08 13.11 -0.84
N THR A 71 -11.82 11.93 -1.41
CA THR A 71 -11.51 10.73 -0.63
C THR A 71 -10.03 10.62 -0.30
N GLU A 72 -9.73 10.20 0.92
CA GLU A 72 -8.38 9.84 1.38
C GLU A 72 -8.46 8.45 2.02
N LEU A 73 -7.80 7.45 1.43
CA LEU A 73 -7.79 6.10 2.00
C LEU A 73 -6.57 5.88 2.86
N PHE A 74 -6.80 5.32 4.03
CA PHE A 74 -5.76 4.85 4.91
C PHE A 74 -5.26 3.48 4.45
N TYR A 75 -3.94 3.33 4.41
CA TYR A 75 -3.27 2.06 4.14
C TYR A 75 -2.26 1.73 5.23
N TRP A 76 -1.98 0.44 5.37
CA TRP A 76 -0.86 -0.05 6.16
C TRP A 76 -0.17 -1.19 5.41
N PHE A 77 1.09 -0.96 5.09
CA PHE A 77 1.97 -1.83 4.35
C PHE A 77 3.03 -2.42 5.29
N PHE A 78 3.24 -3.72 5.17
CA PHE A 78 4.23 -4.50 5.89
C PHE A 78 5.18 -5.10 4.88
N GLU A 79 6.48 -4.93 5.10
CA GLU A 79 7.49 -5.58 4.29
C GLU A 79 7.47 -7.11 4.48
N SER A 80 7.91 -7.80 3.43
CA SER A 80 8.25 -9.22 3.46
C SER A 80 9.38 -9.46 4.48
N ARG A 81 9.29 -10.52 5.27
CA ARG A 81 10.36 -10.91 6.20
C ARG A 81 11.62 -11.43 5.49
N GLU A 82 11.45 -11.99 4.29
CA GLU A 82 12.55 -12.54 3.48
C GLU A 82 13.24 -11.50 2.57
N ASP A 83 12.56 -11.03 1.51
CA ASP A 83 13.17 -10.14 0.50
C ASP A 83 12.18 -9.04 0.04
N PRO A 84 11.97 -7.99 0.84
CA PRO A 84 10.94 -6.97 0.60
C PRO A 84 10.98 -6.35 -0.80
N ARG A 85 12.18 -6.14 -1.36
CA ARG A 85 12.32 -5.44 -2.66
C ARG A 85 11.91 -6.33 -3.83
N ASN A 86 12.15 -7.64 -3.73
CA ASN A 86 11.90 -8.57 -4.83
C ASN A 86 10.62 -9.40 -4.64
N SER A 87 10.10 -9.51 -3.41
CA SER A 87 8.83 -10.16 -3.08
C SER A 87 7.65 -9.45 -3.76
N PRO A 88 6.63 -10.19 -4.25
CA PRO A 88 5.40 -9.58 -4.74
C PRO A 88 4.65 -8.90 -3.57
N THR A 89 3.70 -8.02 -3.91
CA THR A 89 2.82 -7.40 -2.90
C THR A 89 1.43 -7.98 -2.96
N VAL A 90 0.92 -8.44 -1.83
CA VAL A 90 -0.50 -8.79 -1.67
C VAL A 90 -1.27 -7.54 -1.24
N ILE A 91 -2.23 -7.11 -2.05
CA ILE A 91 -3.20 -6.09 -1.66
C ILE A 91 -4.40 -6.80 -1.04
N HIS A 92 -4.60 -6.66 0.26
CA HIS A 92 -5.65 -7.34 1.00
C HIS A 92 -6.83 -6.41 1.30
N LEU A 93 -8.01 -6.73 0.76
CA LEU A 93 -9.24 -5.99 0.97
C LEU A 93 -10.26 -6.82 1.77
N ARG A 94 -10.82 -6.22 2.81
CA ARG A 94 -11.95 -6.81 3.54
C ARG A 94 -13.28 -6.49 2.87
N GLY A 95 -14.26 -7.36 3.12
CA GLY A 95 -15.64 -7.22 2.66
C GLY A 95 -16.50 -6.39 3.61
N GLY A 96 -17.61 -6.97 4.08
CA GLY A 96 -18.66 -6.29 4.85
C GLY A 96 -19.95 -6.16 4.04
N PRO A 97 -20.12 -5.12 3.19
CA PRO A 97 -19.22 -4.00 2.92
C PRO A 97 -18.99 -3.09 4.14
N GLY A 98 -17.83 -2.46 4.22
CA GLY A 98 -17.53 -1.48 5.28
C GLY A 98 -16.65 -1.98 6.43
N ALA A 99 -16.12 -3.20 6.35
CA ALA A 99 -15.20 -3.73 7.34
C ALA A 99 -13.78 -3.19 7.11
N SER A 100 -13.11 -2.75 8.17
CA SER A 100 -11.72 -2.26 8.09
C SER A 100 -10.76 -3.34 7.59
N GLY A 101 -9.90 -2.96 6.64
CA GLY A 101 -8.86 -3.83 6.10
C GLY A 101 -7.82 -4.19 7.16
N LEU A 102 -7.53 -3.27 8.08
CA LEU A 102 -6.58 -3.50 9.18
C LEU A 102 -6.96 -4.66 10.08
N THR A 103 -8.25 -4.99 10.20
CA THR A 103 -8.66 -6.15 11.02
C THR A 103 -8.01 -7.45 10.56
N SER A 104 -7.64 -7.56 9.28
CA SER A 104 -6.90 -8.72 8.75
C SER A 104 -5.40 -8.66 9.00
N ALA A 105 -4.85 -7.49 9.31
CA ALA A 105 -3.45 -7.37 9.73
C ALA A 105 -3.21 -7.96 11.13
N PHE A 106 -4.26 -7.94 11.95
CA PHE A 106 -4.23 -8.39 13.35
C PHE A 106 -4.88 -9.75 13.59
N SER A 107 -5.50 -10.35 12.56
CA SER A 107 -6.19 -11.62 12.70
C SER A 107 -5.27 -12.79 12.35
N GLY A 108 -5.58 -13.96 12.90
CA GLY A 108 -4.93 -15.22 12.54
C GLY A 108 -5.12 -15.65 11.07
N ASP A 109 -5.85 -14.88 10.26
CA ASP A 109 -6.14 -15.15 8.84
C ASP A 109 -4.97 -14.78 7.91
N GLY A 110 -3.73 -14.94 8.38
CA GLY A 110 -2.50 -14.61 7.62
C GLY A 110 -1.93 -13.22 7.89
N GLY A 111 -2.46 -12.47 8.84
CA GLY A 111 -1.92 -11.17 9.29
C GLY A 111 -0.50 -11.26 9.87
N PRO A 112 0.32 -10.20 9.84
CA PRO A 112 1.70 -10.18 10.37
C PRO A 112 1.78 -10.44 11.88
N CYS A 113 0.75 -10.06 12.64
CA CYS A 113 0.70 -10.28 14.08
C CYS A 113 -0.70 -10.68 14.55
N ILE A 114 -0.77 -11.18 15.78
CA ILE A 114 -2.01 -11.48 16.49
C ILE A 114 -2.08 -10.55 17.70
N VAL A 115 -3.17 -9.77 17.79
CA VAL A 115 -3.44 -8.92 18.96
C VAL A 115 -4.02 -9.78 20.08
N ASN A 116 -3.57 -9.57 21.32
CA ASN A 116 -4.08 -10.32 22.48
C ASN A 116 -5.51 -9.91 22.88
N ASP A 117 -6.15 -10.72 23.71
CA ASP A 117 -7.54 -10.48 24.16
C ASP A 117 -7.74 -9.16 24.91
N PHE A 118 -6.65 -8.60 25.47
CA PHE A 118 -6.67 -7.32 26.19
C PHE A 118 -6.46 -6.10 25.27
N GLY A 119 -6.15 -6.31 23.99
CA GLY A 119 -5.90 -5.24 23.02
C GLY A 119 -4.69 -4.36 23.34
N ASN A 120 -3.78 -4.80 24.20
CA ASN A 120 -2.66 -4.00 24.71
C ASN A 120 -1.28 -4.53 24.29
N SER A 121 -1.23 -5.68 23.62
CA SER A 121 0.00 -6.21 23.02
C SER A 121 -0.32 -7.11 21.83
N SER A 122 0.70 -7.39 21.01
CA SER A 122 0.61 -8.32 19.89
C SER A 122 1.80 -9.29 19.88
N SER A 123 1.61 -10.45 19.26
CA SER A 123 2.66 -11.43 18.99
C SER A 123 2.84 -11.64 17.49
N ILE A 124 4.03 -12.05 17.08
CA ILE A 124 4.31 -12.42 15.68
C ILE A 124 3.42 -13.60 15.29
N ASN A 125 2.80 -13.52 14.11
CA ASN A 125 2.15 -14.66 13.48
C ASN A 125 3.17 -15.42 12.63
N GLU A 126 3.55 -16.62 13.06
CA GLU A 126 4.50 -17.48 12.33
C GLU A 126 3.95 -17.95 10.96
N TYR A 127 2.63 -17.95 10.79
CA TYR A 127 1.95 -18.34 9.55
C TYR A 127 1.53 -17.15 8.68
N SER A 128 2.09 -15.97 8.94
CA SER A 128 1.74 -14.77 8.17
C SER A 128 2.13 -14.90 6.69
N TRP A 129 1.32 -14.31 5.81
CA TRP A 129 1.67 -14.15 4.40
C TRP A 129 2.89 -13.24 4.22
N ASN A 130 3.22 -12.39 5.21
CA ASN A 130 4.37 -11.50 5.10
C ASN A 130 5.70 -12.23 5.30
N ASN A 131 5.68 -13.54 5.55
CA ASN A 131 6.88 -14.36 5.43
C ASN A 131 7.51 -14.24 4.04
N VAL A 132 6.69 -14.28 2.97
CA VAL A 132 7.16 -14.39 1.57
C VAL A 132 6.64 -13.29 0.63
N ALA A 133 5.82 -12.36 1.13
CA ALA A 133 5.26 -11.26 0.35
C ALA A 133 5.27 -9.96 1.15
N ASN A 134 5.31 -8.81 0.47
CA ASN A 134 4.84 -7.60 1.11
C ASN A 134 3.31 -7.67 1.22
N ILE A 135 2.71 -7.05 2.22
CA ILE A 135 1.24 -6.97 2.32
C ILE A 135 0.81 -5.54 2.54
N MET A 136 -0.17 -5.09 1.76
CA MET A 136 -0.87 -3.83 1.96
C MET A 136 -2.32 -4.10 2.37
N TYR A 137 -2.70 -3.64 3.56
CA TYR A 137 -4.08 -3.56 4.00
C TYR A 137 -4.61 -2.15 3.72
N ILE A 138 -5.81 -2.05 3.15
CA ILE A 138 -6.44 -0.77 2.83
C ILE A 138 -7.80 -0.71 3.51
N ASP A 139 -8.07 0.39 4.21
CA ASP A 139 -9.42 0.72 4.65
C ASP A 139 -10.20 1.27 3.47
N GLN A 140 -10.96 0.42 2.80
CA GLN A 140 -11.84 0.82 1.71
C GLN A 140 -13.25 0.26 1.92
N PRO A 141 -14.29 0.96 1.43
CA PRO A 141 -14.26 2.28 0.79
C PRO A 141 -13.97 3.47 1.75
N ALA A 142 -13.99 4.70 1.24
CA ALA A 142 -13.96 5.91 2.07
C ALA A 142 -15.07 5.86 3.14
N GLY A 143 -14.74 6.30 4.37
CA GLY A 143 -15.60 6.18 5.56
C GLY A 143 -15.40 4.89 6.37
N VAL A 144 -14.59 3.94 5.87
CA VAL A 144 -14.21 2.73 6.60
C VAL A 144 -12.98 2.99 7.46
N GLY A 145 -13.01 2.54 8.72
CA GLY A 145 -11.87 2.60 9.63
C GLY A 145 -11.29 4.01 9.74
N PHE A 146 -10.06 4.19 9.30
CA PHE A 146 -9.39 5.49 9.31
C PHE A 146 -9.62 6.32 8.05
N SER A 147 -10.12 5.74 6.96
CA SER A 147 -10.33 6.42 5.67
C SER A 147 -11.45 7.46 5.70
N LYS A 148 -11.28 8.53 4.91
CA LYS A 148 -12.13 9.74 4.95
C LYS A 148 -12.66 10.13 3.57
N GLY A 149 -13.67 10.99 3.57
CA GLY A 149 -14.29 11.57 2.37
C GLY A 149 -15.67 10.98 2.06
N ARG A 150 -16.20 11.29 0.87
CA ARG A 150 -17.54 10.84 0.47
C ARG A 150 -17.60 9.31 0.33
N ILE A 151 -18.55 8.70 1.05
CA ILE A 151 -18.84 7.27 0.95
C ILE A 151 -19.38 6.98 -0.47
N PRO A 152 -18.76 6.06 -1.23
CA PRO A 152 -19.21 5.70 -2.57
C PRO A 152 -20.53 4.95 -2.51
N LYS A 153 -21.34 5.10 -3.57
CA LYS A 153 -22.63 4.40 -3.67
C LYS A 153 -22.48 2.97 -4.23
N PHE A 154 -21.45 2.75 -5.03
CA PHE A 154 -21.24 1.50 -5.77
C PHE A 154 -19.80 0.99 -5.64
N SER A 155 -19.62 -0.33 -5.79
CA SER A 155 -18.30 -0.99 -5.69
C SER A 155 -17.32 -0.51 -6.77
N GLU A 156 -17.81 -0.16 -7.95
CA GLU A 156 -17.00 0.40 -9.04
C GLU A 156 -16.42 1.77 -8.67
N GLU A 157 -17.17 2.59 -7.95
CA GLU A 157 -16.71 3.87 -7.46
C GLU A 157 -15.66 3.70 -6.36
N ALA A 158 -15.86 2.73 -5.45
CA ALA A 158 -14.87 2.35 -4.45
C ALA A 158 -13.56 1.82 -5.08
N ALA A 159 -13.68 1.04 -6.15
CA ALA A 159 -12.55 0.49 -6.89
C ALA A 159 -11.70 1.58 -7.55
N GLU A 160 -12.29 2.69 -8.00
CA GLU A 160 -11.54 3.82 -8.57
C GLU A 160 -10.63 4.50 -7.54
N SER A 161 -11.14 4.79 -6.33
CA SER A 161 -10.30 5.35 -5.26
C SER A 161 -9.20 4.36 -4.84
N THR A 162 -9.52 3.08 -4.73
CA THR A 162 -8.56 2.05 -4.33
C THR A 162 -7.46 1.86 -5.38
N TYR A 163 -7.81 1.89 -6.68
CA TYR A 163 -6.85 1.89 -7.77
C TYR A 163 -5.85 3.04 -7.67
N LEU A 164 -6.33 4.27 -7.44
CA LEU A 164 -5.48 5.46 -7.35
C LEU A 164 -4.48 5.33 -6.20
N VAL A 165 -4.94 4.85 -5.05
CA VAL A 165 -4.12 4.65 -3.85
C VAL A 165 -3.00 3.63 -4.09
N ILE A 166 -3.31 2.49 -4.72
CA ILE A 166 -2.31 1.48 -5.07
C ILE A 166 -1.30 2.06 -6.07
N ASP A 167 -1.78 2.66 -7.15
CA ASP A 167 -0.91 3.19 -8.21
C ASP A 167 0.04 4.28 -7.68
N GLN A 168 -0.48 5.19 -6.87
CA GLN A 168 0.31 6.25 -6.23
C GLN A 168 1.35 5.70 -5.25
N PHE A 169 1.00 4.70 -4.44
CA PHE A 169 1.94 4.07 -3.52
C PHE A 169 3.16 3.53 -4.26
N PHE A 170 2.97 2.78 -5.35
CA PHE A 170 4.08 2.21 -6.11
C PHE A 170 4.86 3.26 -6.92
N ARG A 171 4.25 4.40 -7.28
CA ARG A 171 4.99 5.54 -7.82
C ARG A 171 5.87 6.22 -6.78
N LEU A 172 5.38 6.30 -5.53
CA LEU A 172 6.11 6.87 -4.40
C LEU A 172 7.22 5.94 -3.89
N ARG A 173 7.02 4.64 -4.01
CA ARG A 173 7.93 3.59 -3.54
C ARG A 173 8.43 2.70 -4.69
N PRO A 174 9.18 3.28 -5.66
CA PRO A 174 9.63 2.57 -6.85
C PRO A 174 10.64 1.45 -6.55
N GLU A 175 11.14 1.35 -5.33
CA GLU A 175 12.04 0.27 -4.88
C GLU A 175 11.33 -1.08 -4.66
N TYR A 176 10.01 -1.11 -4.55
CA TYR A 176 9.25 -2.35 -4.39
C TYR A 176 8.84 -2.95 -5.72
N ASN A 177 8.77 -4.29 -5.75
CA ASN A 177 8.30 -5.02 -6.89
C ASN A 177 6.86 -4.65 -7.28
N THR A 178 6.64 -4.33 -8.55
CA THR A 178 5.34 -3.94 -9.09
C THR A 178 4.39 -5.13 -9.32
N ARG A 179 4.85 -6.38 -9.14
CA ARG A 179 3.99 -7.57 -9.15
C ARG A 179 3.07 -7.56 -7.95
N ILE A 180 1.76 -7.60 -8.20
CA ILE A 180 0.75 -7.64 -7.14
C ILE A 180 -0.21 -8.81 -7.26
N PHE A 181 -0.68 -9.29 -6.12
CA PHE A 181 -1.81 -10.20 -5.99
C PHE A 181 -2.93 -9.49 -5.25
N LEU A 182 -4.16 -9.61 -5.72
CA LEU A 182 -5.33 -9.04 -5.05
C LEU A 182 -5.98 -10.12 -4.21
N ALA A 183 -6.11 -9.89 -2.90
CA ALA A 183 -6.68 -10.85 -1.97
C ALA A 183 -7.82 -10.23 -1.17
N GLY A 184 -8.81 -11.05 -0.81
CA GLY A 184 -9.88 -10.60 0.08
C GLY A 184 -10.94 -11.65 0.31
N GLY A 185 -11.94 -11.34 1.13
CA GLY A 185 -13.05 -12.25 1.39
C GLY A 185 -14.41 -11.57 1.57
N SER A 186 -15.47 -12.39 1.56
CA SER A 186 -16.86 -11.93 1.65
C SER A 186 -17.20 -10.93 0.52
N TYR A 187 -17.70 -9.73 0.84
CA TYR A 187 -18.05 -8.68 -0.13
C TYR A 187 -16.85 -8.15 -0.93
N ALA A 188 -15.60 -8.52 -0.58
CA ALA A 188 -14.44 -8.27 -1.44
C ALA A 188 -14.58 -8.91 -2.84
N GLY A 189 -15.45 -9.92 -2.99
CA GLY A 189 -15.85 -10.45 -4.29
C GLY A 189 -16.52 -9.43 -5.22
N HIS A 190 -17.08 -8.34 -4.68
CA HIS A 190 -17.61 -7.20 -5.47
C HIS A 190 -16.60 -6.07 -5.64
N PHE A 191 -15.59 -5.96 -4.76
CA PHE A 191 -14.56 -4.91 -4.84
C PHE A 191 -13.39 -5.28 -5.77
N ILE A 192 -12.91 -6.52 -5.67
CA ILE A 192 -11.67 -6.96 -6.33
C ILE A 192 -11.81 -7.07 -7.85
N PRO A 193 -12.89 -7.62 -8.44
CA PRO A 193 -13.03 -7.69 -9.90
C PRO A 193 -12.99 -6.32 -10.61
N PRO A 194 -13.79 -5.30 -10.21
CA PRO A 194 -13.69 -3.99 -10.85
C PRO A 194 -12.34 -3.31 -10.59
N LEU A 195 -11.74 -3.51 -9.42
CA LEU A 195 -10.38 -3.03 -9.13
C LEU A 195 -9.34 -3.65 -10.07
N ALA A 196 -9.37 -4.97 -10.25
CA ALA A 196 -8.49 -5.68 -11.16
C ALA A 196 -8.65 -5.18 -12.61
N ALA A 197 -9.89 -4.90 -13.03
CA ALA A 197 -10.17 -4.33 -14.34
C ALA A 197 -9.53 -2.94 -14.49
N LYS A 198 -9.56 -2.08 -13.46
CA LYS A 198 -8.90 -0.77 -13.47
C LYS A 198 -7.37 -0.89 -13.51
N LEU A 199 -6.79 -1.76 -12.68
CA LEU A 199 -5.33 -1.95 -12.62
C LEU A 199 -4.74 -2.54 -13.91
N LYS A 200 -5.54 -3.28 -14.69
CA LYS A 200 -5.14 -3.78 -16.02
C LYS A 200 -5.21 -2.75 -17.14
N GLN A 201 -5.80 -1.56 -16.91
CA GLN A 201 -5.86 -0.52 -17.93
C GLN A 201 -4.48 0.09 -18.19
N ARG A 202 -4.28 0.65 -19.40
CA ARG A 202 -3.02 1.32 -19.77
C ARG A 202 -2.78 2.51 -18.84
N GLY A 203 -1.60 2.56 -18.22
CA GLY A 203 -1.16 3.69 -17.39
C GLY A 203 -0.82 3.33 -15.95
N SER A 204 -1.28 2.17 -15.45
CA SER A 204 -0.91 1.72 -14.12
C SER A 204 0.56 1.25 -14.06
N VAL A 205 1.25 1.53 -12.94
CA VAL A 205 2.63 1.07 -12.71
C VAL A 205 2.71 -0.35 -12.17
N VAL A 206 1.62 -0.87 -11.61
CA VAL A 206 1.56 -2.22 -11.05
C VAL A 206 1.12 -3.26 -12.08
N ARG A 207 1.44 -4.52 -11.80
CA ARG A 207 1.12 -5.66 -12.64
C ARG A 207 0.36 -6.70 -11.82
N PRO A 208 -0.99 -6.75 -11.92
CA PRO A 208 -1.78 -7.77 -11.26
C PRO A 208 -1.51 -9.16 -11.87
N GLU A 209 -1.07 -10.11 -11.04
CA GLU A 209 -0.75 -11.48 -11.48
C GLU A 209 -1.77 -12.52 -11.04
N GLY A 210 -2.55 -12.24 -10.00
CA GLY A 210 -3.58 -13.15 -9.52
C GLY A 210 -4.59 -12.51 -8.59
N ILE A 211 -5.71 -13.23 -8.41
CA ILE A 211 -6.79 -12.88 -7.49
C ILE A 211 -7.01 -14.08 -6.56
N LEU A 212 -7.04 -13.83 -5.25
CA LEU A 212 -7.35 -14.81 -4.20
C LEU A 212 -8.61 -14.37 -3.45
N LEU A 213 -9.66 -15.15 -3.52
CA LEU A 213 -10.95 -14.83 -2.89
C LEU A 213 -11.35 -15.91 -1.87
N GLY A 214 -11.37 -15.55 -0.60
CA GLY A 214 -11.84 -16.40 0.50
C GLY A 214 -13.34 -16.21 0.73
N ASN A 215 -14.14 -17.27 0.56
CA ASN A 215 -15.60 -17.26 0.78
C ASN A 215 -16.30 -16.01 0.19
N PRO A 216 -16.12 -15.69 -1.10
CA PRO A 216 -16.60 -14.44 -1.66
C PRO A 216 -18.10 -14.48 -1.96
N ASN A 217 -18.75 -13.33 -1.85
CA ASN A 217 -20.02 -13.08 -2.54
C ASN A 217 -19.68 -12.50 -3.92
N VAL A 218 -19.95 -13.24 -4.99
CA VAL A 218 -19.69 -12.82 -6.39
C VAL A 218 -20.94 -12.78 -7.25
N ALA A 219 -21.94 -13.59 -6.92
CA ALA A 219 -23.21 -13.67 -7.62
C ALA A 219 -24.31 -13.89 -6.57
N PRO A 220 -24.96 -12.82 -6.07
CA PRO A 220 -25.94 -12.95 -4.98
C PRO A 220 -27.24 -13.65 -5.38
N GLU A 221 -27.41 -13.95 -6.67
CA GLU A 221 -28.59 -14.61 -7.23
C GLU A 221 -28.47 -16.14 -7.33
N ILE A 222 -27.29 -16.71 -7.00
CA ILE A 222 -26.99 -18.14 -7.05
C ILE A 222 -26.66 -18.62 -5.63
#